data_AF-A0A1F7JHU5-F1
#
_entry.id   AF-A0A1F7JHU5-F1
#
_cell.length_a   1.000
_cell.length_b   1.000
_cell.length_c   1.000
_cell.angle_alpha   90.00
_cell.angle_beta   90.00
_cell.angle_gamma   90.00
#
_symmetry.space_group_name_H-M   'P 1'
#
loop_
_entity.id
_entity.type
_entity.pdbx_description
1 polymer ?
#
loop_
_entity_poly.entity_id
_entity_poly.type
_entity_poly.pdbx_seq_one_letter_code
_entity_poly.pdbx_strand_id
1 'polypeptide(L)'
;MFSFLKRKKTLLEMASSKAIDLVSKTKVLSHSGNPDFRERRGHPESLFKRQHLLIFAISFVITLFFFIFFLNRKSPTARKTITNIPILSNTSNLSSSTFADPWIIFNQVNNKDLRFTIVDLRSESDFKTRHIKKSVNAPAEWDKNGNVNFSKIYGRVYNKKQPLVILPYSIFSTTGEEVAGYLTGQNLKVQLLKVGWNEIFNFRHLWVPESETKNFNLDQFIE
;
A
#
# COMPACT_ATOMS: atom_id res chain seq x y z
N MET A 1 9.45 26.23 2.20
CA MET A 1 8.94 25.27 1.19
C MET A 1 8.15 26.00 0.09
N PHE A 2 8.76 26.95 -0.64
CA PHE A 2 8.10 27.69 -1.75
C PHE A 2 9.13 28.29 -2.74
N SER A 3 10.14 27.53 -3.17
CA SER A 3 11.16 28.03 -4.12
C SER A 3 11.33 27.17 -5.39
N PHE A 4 10.75 25.96 -5.43
CA PHE A 4 10.92 25.05 -6.58
C PHE A 4 9.86 25.19 -7.69
N LEU A 5 8.74 25.88 -7.41
CA LEU A 5 7.63 26.03 -8.36
C LEU A 5 7.76 27.23 -9.32
N LYS A 6 8.69 28.16 -9.09
CA LYS A 6 8.82 29.37 -9.92
C LYS A 6 9.69 29.18 -11.18
N ARG A 7 10.46 28.10 -11.29
CA ARG A 7 11.38 27.83 -12.42
C ARG A 7 10.82 26.96 -13.55
N LYS A 8 9.63 26.34 -13.40
CA LYS A 8 9.04 25.52 -14.47
C LYS A 8 8.16 26.27 -15.46
N LYS A 9 7.71 27.50 -15.13
CA LYS A 9 6.84 28.29 -16.00
C LYS A 9 7.56 28.91 -17.21
N THR A 10 8.87 29.10 -17.14
CA THR A 10 9.66 29.80 -18.16
C THR A 10 10.00 28.95 -19.39
N LEU A 11 10.20 27.63 -19.25
CA LEU A 11 10.57 26.78 -20.38
C LEU A 11 9.39 26.49 -21.33
N LEU A 12 8.17 26.38 -20.80
CA LEU A 12 6.97 26.18 -21.62
C LEU A 12 6.61 27.44 -22.42
N GLU A 13 6.74 28.63 -21.83
CA GLU A 13 6.50 29.89 -22.52
C GLU A 13 7.56 30.18 -23.60
N MET A 14 8.83 29.84 -23.36
CA MET A 14 9.89 29.97 -24.37
C MET A 14 9.70 29.01 -25.56
N ALA A 15 9.15 27.82 -25.33
CA ALA A 15 8.84 26.86 -26.41
C ALA A 15 7.63 27.32 -27.25
N SER A 16 6.62 27.92 -26.62
CA SER A 16 5.44 28.47 -27.30
C SER A 16 5.78 29.69 -28.16
N SER A 17 6.63 30.60 -27.66
CA SER A 17 7.09 31.78 -28.41
C SER A 17 7.86 31.43 -29.69
N LYS A 18 8.76 30.43 -29.63
CA LYS A 18 9.50 29.96 -30.82
C LYS A 18 8.61 29.28 -31.86
N ALA A 19 7.55 28.59 -31.42
CA ALA A 19 6.60 27.96 -32.34
C ALA A 19 5.75 29.01 -33.10
N ILE A 20 5.36 30.11 -32.44
CA ILE A 20 4.58 31.19 -33.07
C ILE A 20 5.42 31.97 -34.08
N ASP A 21 6.72 32.17 -33.83
CA ASP A 21 7.61 32.88 -34.74
C ASP A 21 7.90 32.10 -36.04
N LEU A 22 7.97 30.76 -35.97
CA LEU A 22 8.10 29.88 -37.13
C LEU A 22 6.82 29.82 -38.00
N VAL A 23 5.64 30.01 -37.42
CA VAL A 23 4.36 30.06 -38.14
C VAL A 23 4.13 31.44 -38.80
N SER A 24 4.72 32.51 -38.27
CA SER A 24 4.63 33.84 -38.89
C SER A 24 5.52 33.98 -40.13
N LYS A 25 6.73 33.38 -40.11
CA LYS A 25 7.68 33.42 -41.24
C LYS A 25 7.23 32.63 -42.47
N THR A 26 6.33 31.67 -42.32
CA THR A 26 5.79 30.90 -43.45
C THR A 26 4.63 31.59 -44.15
N LYS A 27 4.06 32.66 -43.58
CA LYS A 27 2.86 33.33 -44.12
C LYS A 27 3.14 34.59 -44.97
N VAL A 28 4.40 35.03 -45.10
CA VAL A 28 4.77 36.29 -45.78
C VAL A 28 5.33 36.08 -47.20
N LEU A 29 5.44 34.84 -47.68
CA LEU A 29 5.89 34.55 -49.06
C LEU A 29 4.73 34.12 -49.96
N SER A 30 3.73 34.98 -50.13
CA SER A 30 2.82 34.91 -51.27
C SER A 30 2.38 36.31 -51.67
N HIS A 31 3.09 36.90 -52.64
CA HIS A 31 2.54 37.74 -53.73
C HIS A 31 3.70 38.39 -54.51
N SER A 32 4.13 37.72 -55.57
CA SER A 32 4.73 38.36 -56.75
C SER A 32 4.63 37.34 -57.89
N GLY A 33 3.75 37.62 -58.84
CA GLY A 33 3.44 36.74 -59.96
C GLY A 33 4.56 36.72 -60.99
N ASN A 34 4.87 35.53 -61.49
CA ASN A 34 5.56 35.34 -62.76
C ASN A 34 4.85 34.21 -63.52
N PRO A 35 4.27 34.46 -64.72
CA PRO A 35 3.50 33.47 -65.44
C PRO A 35 4.40 32.73 -66.43
N ASP A 36 5.34 31.91 -65.93
CA ASP A 36 6.02 30.96 -66.80
C ASP A 36 6.70 29.86 -65.98
N PHE A 37 5.95 28.82 -65.64
CA PHE A 37 6.54 27.51 -65.34
C PHE A 37 5.47 26.42 -65.52
N ARG A 38 5.17 26.12 -66.79
CA ARG A 38 4.56 24.84 -67.14
C ARG A 38 5.58 23.72 -66.87
N GLU A 39 5.06 22.60 -66.39
CA GLU A 39 5.72 21.30 -66.20
C GLU A 39 6.70 21.16 -65.03
N ARG A 40 6.15 20.74 -63.88
CA ARG A 40 6.52 19.49 -63.18
C ARG A 40 5.65 19.33 -61.92
N ARG A 41 4.38 18.93 -62.12
CA ARG A 41 3.57 18.38 -61.01
C ARG A 41 4.04 16.94 -60.73
N GLY A 42 5.20 16.81 -60.10
CA GLY A 42 5.58 15.58 -59.42
C GLY A 42 4.65 15.38 -58.23
N HIS A 43 3.89 14.29 -58.23
CA HIS A 43 2.87 13.95 -57.25
C HIS A 43 3.32 14.18 -55.79
N PRO A 44 2.68 15.07 -55.01
CA PRO A 44 2.99 15.29 -53.58
C PRO A 44 2.74 14.03 -52.74
N GLU A 45 1.95 13.07 -53.25
CA GLU A 45 1.75 11.76 -52.62
C GLU A 45 3.03 10.96 -52.44
N SER A 46 4.01 11.10 -53.35
CA SER A 46 5.23 10.31 -53.29
C SER A 46 6.15 10.71 -52.13
N LEU A 47 6.19 12.01 -51.80
CA LEU A 47 6.97 12.53 -50.68
C LEU A 47 6.28 12.26 -49.33
N PHE A 48 4.95 12.38 -49.28
CA PHE A 48 4.17 12.04 -48.09
C PHE A 48 4.27 10.54 -47.75
N LYS A 49 4.15 9.66 -48.74
CA LYS A 49 4.35 8.21 -48.57
C LYS A 49 5.76 7.88 -48.08
N ARG A 50 6.79 8.57 -48.59
CA ARG A 50 8.18 8.40 -48.13
C ARG A 50 8.39 8.83 -46.68
N GLN A 51 7.78 9.93 -46.25
CA GLN A 51 7.87 10.38 -44.85
C GLN A 51 7.16 9.43 -43.89
N HIS A 52 5.98 8.92 -44.24
CA HIS A 52 5.29 7.91 -43.44
C HIS A 52 6.04 6.59 -43.39
N LEU A 53 6.64 6.16 -44.50
CA LEU A 53 7.50 4.98 -44.54
C LEU A 53 8.72 5.15 -43.62
N LEU A 54 9.30 6.36 -43.58
CA LEU A 54 10.44 6.68 -42.74
C LEU A 54 10.08 6.68 -41.24
N ILE A 55 8.94 7.29 -40.87
CA ILE A 55 8.44 7.29 -39.49
C ILE A 55 8.11 5.85 -39.04
N PHE A 56 7.49 5.05 -39.91
CA PHE A 56 7.19 3.65 -39.64
C PHE A 56 8.48 2.85 -39.42
N ALA A 57 9.48 3.02 -40.28
CA ALA A 57 10.77 2.34 -40.16
C ALA A 57 11.48 2.70 -38.83
N ILE A 58 11.47 3.99 -38.45
CA ILE A 58 12.06 4.44 -37.18
C ILE A 58 11.32 3.83 -35.99
N SER A 59 9.98 3.85 -35.99
CA SER A 59 9.16 3.24 -34.93
C SER A 59 9.41 1.73 -34.80
N PHE A 60 9.53 1.04 -35.94
CA PHE A 60 9.81 -0.39 -35.97
C PHE A 60 11.18 -0.71 -35.36
N VAL A 61 12.23 0.06 -35.70
CA VAL A 61 13.57 -0.11 -35.14
C VAL A 61 13.58 0.14 -33.64
N ILE A 62 12.90 1.18 -33.15
CA ILE A 62 12.79 1.46 -31.71
C ILE A 62 12.08 0.32 -30.98
N THR A 63 10.99 -0.17 -31.54
CA THR A 63 10.20 -1.26 -30.94
C THR A 63 11.01 -2.56 -30.89
N LEU A 64 11.74 -2.87 -31.96
CA LEU A 64 12.63 -4.03 -32.04
C LEU A 64 13.80 -3.91 -31.06
N PHE A 65 14.38 -2.72 -30.91
CA PHE A 65 15.41 -2.44 -29.93
C PHE A 65 14.92 -2.69 -28.50
N PHE A 66 13.74 -2.16 -28.13
CA PHE A 66 13.17 -2.42 -26.81
C PHE A 66 12.83 -3.90 -26.63
N PHE A 67 12.27 -4.56 -27.63
CA PHE A 67 11.95 -5.99 -27.57
C PHE A 67 13.20 -6.84 -27.32
N ILE A 68 14.28 -6.62 -28.07
CA ILE A 68 15.56 -7.30 -27.86
C ILE A 68 16.16 -6.94 -26.50
N PHE A 69 16.09 -5.67 -26.09
CA PHE A 69 16.58 -5.22 -24.79
C PHE A 69 15.83 -5.89 -23.63
N PHE A 70 14.51 -6.06 -23.74
CA PHE A 70 13.69 -6.76 -22.75
C PHE A 70 13.92 -8.28 -22.76
N LEU A 71 14.17 -8.89 -23.92
CA LEU A 71 14.55 -10.31 -24.02
C LEU A 71 15.95 -10.59 -23.48
N ASN A 72 16.89 -9.65 -23.66
CA ASN A 72 18.28 -9.76 -23.20
C ASN A 72 18.48 -9.29 -21.75
N ARG A 73 17.45 -8.73 -21.11
CA ARG A 73 17.44 -8.66 -19.65
C ARG A 73 17.40 -10.10 -19.15
N LYS A 74 18.53 -10.58 -18.64
CA LYS A 74 18.54 -11.76 -17.76
C LYS A 74 17.39 -11.54 -16.78
N SER A 75 16.38 -12.42 -16.80
CA SER A 75 15.35 -12.44 -15.77
C SER A 75 16.03 -12.22 -14.43
N PRO A 76 15.52 -11.32 -13.56
CA PRO A 76 16.14 -11.05 -12.26
C PRO A 76 16.51 -12.41 -11.69
N THR A 77 17.82 -12.63 -11.54
CA THR A 77 18.42 -13.93 -11.24
C THR A 77 17.52 -14.62 -10.26
N ALA A 78 16.96 -15.78 -10.65
CA ALA A 78 15.95 -16.52 -9.91
C ALA A 78 16.22 -16.29 -8.42
N ARG A 79 15.32 -15.52 -7.80
CA ARG A 79 15.41 -15.08 -6.41
C ARG A 79 15.96 -16.26 -5.65
N LYS A 80 17.18 -16.14 -5.08
CA LYS A 80 17.78 -17.16 -4.23
C LYS A 80 16.63 -17.65 -3.37
N THR A 81 16.14 -18.86 -3.61
CA THR A 81 15.01 -19.39 -2.85
C THR A 81 15.50 -19.28 -1.43
N ILE A 82 14.86 -18.42 -0.64
CA ILE A 82 15.14 -18.35 0.78
C ILE A 82 14.62 -19.70 1.27
N THR A 83 15.46 -20.73 1.23
CA THR A 83 15.16 -22.08 1.73
C THR A 83 15.11 -22.09 3.25
N ASN A 84 15.49 -20.97 3.86
CA ASN A 84 15.31 -20.69 5.27
C ASN A 84 14.24 -19.60 5.41
N ILE A 85 13.01 -19.85 4.94
CA ILE A 85 11.88 -19.21 5.60
C ILE A 85 11.99 -19.75 7.01
N PRO A 86 12.25 -18.93 8.06
CA PRO A 86 12.19 -19.42 9.41
C PRO A 86 10.80 -20.04 9.55
N ILE A 87 10.75 -21.37 9.60
CA ILE A 87 9.52 -22.07 9.94
C ILE A 87 9.19 -21.51 11.30
N LEU A 88 8.12 -20.73 11.38
CA LEU A 88 7.62 -20.15 12.60
C LEU A 88 7.08 -21.33 13.41
N SER A 89 8.00 -22.08 14.02
CA SER A 89 7.81 -23.44 14.56
C SER A 89 6.86 -23.48 15.76
N ASN A 90 6.32 -22.33 16.16
CA ASN A 90 5.44 -22.16 17.30
C ASN A 90 3.99 -21.85 16.89
N THR A 91 3.65 -21.70 15.60
CA THR A 91 2.26 -21.42 15.17
C THR A 91 1.39 -22.67 15.03
N SER A 92 1.99 -23.86 15.02
CA SER A 92 1.27 -25.15 14.87
C SER A 92 0.34 -25.48 16.05
N ASN A 93 0.37 -24.70 17.14
CA ASN A 93 -0.44 -24.92 18.33
C ASN A 93 -1.71 -24.07 18.39
N LEU A 94 -1.94 -23.16 17.43
CA LEU A 94 -3.17 -22.38 17.38
C LEU A 94 -4.32 -23.21 16.79
N SER A 95 -5.01 -23.97 17.63
CA SER A 95 -6.26 -24.64 17.28
C SER A 95 -7.33 -23.61 16.85
N SER A 96 -8.34 -24.00 16.06
CA SER A 96 -9.43 -23.11 15.59
C SER A 96 -10.22 -22.41 16.73
N SER A 97 -10.10 -22.90 17.96
CA SER A 97 -10.57 -22.30 19.22
C SER A 97 -9.84 -20.99 19.61
N THR A 98 -8.80 -20.61 18.88
CA THR A 98 -7.88 -19.53 19.27
C THR A 98 -8.18 -18.19 18.58
N PHE A 99 -9.23 -18.07 17.76
CA PHE A 99 -9.57 -16.81 17.10
C PHE A 99 -10.83 -16.18 17.68
N ALA A 100 -10.79 -14.86 17.86
CA ALA A 100 -11.92 -14.05 18.27
C ALA A 100 -12.54 -13.33 17.05
N ASP A 101 -13.86 -13.45 16.92
CA ASP A 101 -14.64 -12.69 15.96
C ASP A 101 -14.83 -11.24 16.45
N PRO A 102 -14.48 -10.22 15.65
CA PRO A 102 -14.53 -8.83 16.10
C PRO A 102 -15.93 -8.33 16.41
N TRP A 103 -16.94 -8.72 15.65
CA TRP A 103 -18.31 -8.29 15.92
C TRP A 103 -18.78 -8.77 17.29
N ILE A 104 -18.49 -10.04 17.63
CA ILE A 104 -18.81 -10.62 18.93
C ILE A 104 -18.09 -9.87 20.06
N ILE A 105 -16.78 -9.65 19.91
CA ILE A 105 -15.97 -8.95 20.92
C ILE A 105 -16.47 -7.53 21.16
N PHE A 106 -16.73 -6.76 20.11
CA PHE A 106 -17.21 -5.38 20.25
C PHE A 106 -18.62 -5.32 20.86
N ASN A 107 -19.53 -6.24 20.50
CA ASN A 107 -20.83 -6.31 21.16
C ASN A 107 -20.71 -6.59 22.68
N GLN A 108 -19.77 -7.45 23.08
CA GLN A 108 -19.48 -7.70 24.50
C GLN A 108 -18.87 -6.49 25.22
N VAL A 109 -18.02 -5.71 24.54
CA VAL A 109 -17.51 -4.42 25.07
C VAL A 109 -18.66 -3.45 25.34
N ASN A 110 -19.63 -3.34 24.43
CA ASN A 110 -20.76 -2.42 24.57
C ASN A 110 -21.65 -2.78 25.77
N ASN A 111 -21.94 -4.07 25.94
CA ASN A 111 -22.87 -4.58 26.94
C ASN A 111 -22.28 -4.62 28.36
N LYS A 112 -21.06 -4.12 28.57
CA LYS A 112 -20.33 -4.07 29.85
C LYS A 112 -20.10 -5.44 30.54
N ASP A 113 -20.44 -6.57 29.92
CA ASP A 113 -20.13 -7.95 30.39
C ASP A 113 -18.76 -8.41 29.85
N LEU A 114 -17.72 -7.67 30.20
CA LEU A 114 -16.36 -8.02 29.78
C LEU A 114 -15.79 -9.12 30.68
N ARG A 115 -15.89 -10.35 30.17
CA ARG A 115 -15.23 -11.54 30.76
C ARG A 115 -13.84 -11.80 30.21
N PHE A 116 -13.25 -10.83 29.52
CA PHE A 116 -11.94 -10.91 28.88
C PHE A 116 -11.23 -9.54 28.92
N THR A 117 -9.92 -9.57 28.73
CA THR A 117 -9.07 -8.39 28.60
C THR A 117 -8.55 -8.29 27.16
N ILE A 118 -8.82 -7.16 26.48
CA ILE A 118 -8.22 -6.87 25.17
C ILE A 118 -6.78 -6.39 25.41
N VAL A 119 -5.83 -6.96 24.68
CA VAL A 119 -4.41 -6.63 24.76
C VAL A 119 -3.97 -5.99 23.44
N ASP A 120 -3.72 -4.68 23.45
CA ASP A 120 -3.27 -3.92 22.29
C ASP A 120 -1.74 -4.00 22.17
N LEU A 121 -1.25 -4.57 21.07
CA LEU A 121 0.18 -4.78 20.80
C LEU A 121 0.90 -3.57 20.21
N ARG A 122 0.20 -2.47 19.93
CA ARG A 122 0.81 -1.26 19.38
C ARG A 122 1.72 -0.56 20.38
N SER A 123 2.48 0.41 19.87
CA SER A 123 3.32 1.26 20.70
C SER A 123 2.50 2.00 21.76
N GLU A 124 3.13 2.38 22.87
CA GLU A 124 2.47 3.18 23.90
C GLU A 124 1.95 4.53 23.35
N SER A 125 2.66 5.13 22.40
CA SER A 125 2.25 6.39 21.76
C SER A 125 0.98 6.24 20.93
N ASP A 126 0.87 5.16 20.15
CA ASP A 126 -0.31 4.91 19.33
C ASP A 126 -1.52 4.59 20.20
N PHE A 127 -1.30 3.83 21.28
CA PHE A 127 -2.32 3.51 22.27
C PHE A 127 -2.86 4.75 22.98
N LYS A 128 -1.96 5.64 23.45
CA LYS A 128 -2.35 6.89 24.11
C LYS A 128 -3.11 7.85 23.19
N THR A 129 -2.92 7.73 21.88
CA THR A 129 -3.61 8.59 20.91
C THR A 129 -5.06 8.17 20.72
N ARG A 130 -5.31 6.87 20.52
CA ARG A 130 -6.63 6.25 20.46
C ARG A 130 -6.48 4.76 20.73
N HIS A 131 -7.37 4.18 21.52
CA HIS A 131 -7.38 2.74 21.81
C HIS A 131 -8.80 2.23 22.12
N ILE A 132 -9.01 0.92 22.10
CA ILE A 132 -10.29 0.35 22.52
C ILE A 132 -10.48 0.58 24.02
N LYS A 133 -11.65 1.07 24.43
CA LYS A 133 -12.00 1.28 25.85
C LYS A 133 -11.70 0.04 26.68
N LYS A 134 -11.04 0.24 27.83
CA LYS A 134 -10.66 -0.82 28.79
C LYS A 134 -9.68 -1.87 28.24
N SER A 135 -9.11 -1.67 27.05
CA SER A 135 -7.97 -2.48 26.61
C SER A 135 -6.72 -2.16 27.42
N VAL A 136 -5.77 -3.08 27.44
CA VAL A 136 -4.46 -2.93 28.09
C VAL A 136 -3.39 -2.90 27.01
N ASN A 137 -2.49 -1.93 27.09
CA ASN A 137 -1.38 -1.86 26.17
C ASN A 137 -0.23 -2.79 26.61
N ALA A 138 0.14 -3.71 25.73
CA ALA A 138 1.34 -4.53 25.87
C ALA A 138 2.13 -4.50 24.57
N PRO A 139 2.93 -3.44 24.34
CA PRO A 139 3.62 -3.22 23.08
C PRO A 139 4.49 -4.42 22.69
N ALA A 140 4.32 -4.88 21.45
CA ALA A 140 5.21 -5.86 20.85
C ALA A 140 6.43 -5.15 20.25
N GLU A 141 7.33 -4.72 21.12
CA GLU A 141 8.59 -4.09 20.73
C GLU A 141 9.53 -5.13 20.11
N TRP A 142 10.05 -4.78 18.94
CA TRP A 142 11.04 -5.56 18.22
C TRP A 142 12.43 -5.12 18.65
N ASP A 143 13.31 -6.08 18.95
CA ASP A 143 14.72 -5.81 19.19
C ASP A 143 15.45 -5.45 17.88
N LYS A 144 16.74 -5.09 17.99
CA LYS A 144 17.58 -4.75 16.83
C LYS A 144 17.74 -5.90 15.83
N ASN A 145 17.44 -7.13 16.24
CA ASN A 145 17.57 -8.34 15.45
C ASN A 145 16.21 -8.79 14.86
N GLY A 146 15.13 -8.03 15.12
CA GLY A 146 13.80 -8.38 14.64
C GLY A 146 13.12 -9.47 15.45
N ASN A 147 13.39 -9.60 16.76
CA ASN A 147 12.63 -10.48 17.65
C ASN A 147 11.72 -9.68 18.57
N VAL A 148 10.51 -10.20 18.80
CA VAL A 148 9.55 -9.63 19.75
C VAL A 148 10.00 -9.90 21.19
N ASN A 149 9.99 -8.87 22.04
CA ASN A 149 10.27 -9.04 23.46
C ASN A 149 9.06 -9.59 24.24
N PHE A 150 8.87 -10.91 24.20
CA PHE A 150 7.75 -11.58 24.85
C PHE A 150 7.70 -11.41 26.38
N SER A 151 8.85 -11.29 27.04
CA SER A 151 8.93 -11.17 28.51
C SER A 151 8.26 -9.89 29.01
N LYS A 152 8.45 -8.77 28.30
CA LYS A 152 7.82 -7.48 28.60
C LYS A 152 6.31 -7.54 28.42
N ILE A 153 5.84 -8.23 27.40
CA ILE A 153 4.41 -8.45 27.14
C ILE A 153 3.81 -9.28 28.28
N TYR A 154 4.41 -10.43 28.62
CA TYR A 154 3.96 -11.29 29.71
C TYR A 154 3.88 -10.54 31.03
N GLY A 155 4.91 -9.76 31.37
CA GLY A 155 4.94 -8.94 32.58
C GLY A 155 3.76 -7.95 32.73
N ARG A 156 3.11 -7.57 31.62
CA ARG A 156 1.92 -6.70 31.64
C ARG A 156 0.59 -7.46 31.77
N VAL A 157 0.56 -8.75 31.43
CA VAL A 157 -0.69 -9.51 31.30
C VAL A 157 -0.77 -10.75 32.19
N TYR A 158 0.33 -11.19 32.82
CA TYR A 158 0.37 -12.43 33.61
C TYR A 158 -0.58 -12.44 34.81
N ASN A 159 -0.86 -11.26 35.39
CA ASN A 159 -1.75 -11.12 36.54
C ASN A 159 -3.23 -11.00 36.15
N LYS A 160 -3.55 -11.04 34.85
CA LYS A 160 -4.93 -10.96 34.36
C LYS A 160 -5.60 -12.31 34.58
N LYS A 161 -6.62 -12.31 35.44
CA LYS A 161 -7.43 -13.51 35.76
C LYS A 161 -8.38 -13.90 34.63
N GLN A 162 -8.66 -12.97 33.72
CA GLN A 162 -9.59 -13.17 32.61
C GLN A 162 -8.86 -13.65 31.34
N PRO A 163 -9.54 -14.39 30.45
CA PRO A 163 -9.06 -14.63 29.09
C PRO A 163 -8.56 -13.36 28.40
N LEU A 164 -7.53 -13.52 27.58
CA LEU A 164 -6.92 -12.44 26.81
C LEU A 164 -7.41 -12.49 25.37
N VAL A 165 -7.71 -11.32 24.80
CA VAL A 165 -7.97 -11.14 23.37
C VAL A 165 -6.87 -10.25 22.80
N ILE A 166 -5.99 -10.82 21.99
CA ILE A 166 -4.86 -10.11 21.40
C ILE A 166 -5.36 -9.28 20.22
N LEU A 167 -5.11 -7.98 20.27
CA LEU A 167 -5.36 -7.03 19.20
C LEU A 167 -4.03 -6.74 18.47
N PRO A 168 -3.82 -7.31 17.27
CA PRO A 168 -2.64 -7.03 16.47
C PRO A 168 -2.72 -5.66 15.80
N TYR A 169 -1.63 -5.23 15.16
CA TYR A 169 -1.60 -3.99 14.37
C TYR A 169 -2.53 -4.07 13.15
N SER A 170 -2.51 -5.21 12.45
CA SER A 170 -3.33 -5.50 11.27
C SER A 170 -3.53 -7.00 11.12
N ILE A 171 -4.48 -7.42 10.28
CA ILE A 171 -4.66 -8.84 9.89
C ILE A 171 -3.44 -9.50 9.24
N PHE A 172 -2.51 -8.71 8.71
CA PHE A 172 -1.31 -9.20 8.03
C PHE A 172 -0.09 -9.29 8.95
N SER A 173 -0.25 -9.00 10.24
CA SER A 173 0.86 -8.91 11.20
C SER A 173 1.07 -10.23 11.93
N THR A 174 2.19 -10.92 11.68
CA THR A 174 2.55 -12.20 12.35
C THR A 174 2.76 -12.06 13.86
N THR A 175 3.01 -10.84 14.34
CA THR A 175 3.20 -10.53 15.76
C THR A 175 2.02 -10.96 16.62
N GLY A 176 0.79 -10.90 16.09
CA GLY A 176 -0.40 -11.32 16.83
C GLY A 176 -0.36 -12.80 17.16
N GLU A 177 -0.06 -13.62 16.16
CA GLU A 177 0.07 -15.08 16.26
C GLU A 177 1.25 -15.48 17.15
N GLU A 178 2.40 -14.83 17.00
CA GLU A 178 3.59 -15.07 17.80
C GLU A 178 3.33 -14.80 19.29
N VAL A 179 2.71 -13.66 19.60
CA VAL A 179 2.36 -13.29 20.98
C VAL A 179 1.28 -14.22 21.53
N ALA A 180 0.24 -14.54 20.74
CA ALA A 180 -0.82 -15.44 21.17
C ALA A 180 -0.27 -16.85 21.47
N GLY A 181 0.60 -17.37 20.61
CA GLY A 181 1.27 -18.67 20.78
C GLY A 181 2.17 -18.68 22.02
N TYR A 182 2.98 -17.64 22.21
CA TYR A 182 3.83 -17.51 23.39
C TYR A 182 3.01 -17.51 24.69
N LEU A 183 1.99 -16.66 24.78
CA LEU A 183 1.17 -16.53 26.00
C LEU A 183 0.35 -17.80 26.28
N THR A 184 -0.14 -18.47 25.24
CA THR A 184 -0.80 -19.78 25.37
C THR A 184 0.17 -20.82 25.95
N GLY A 185 1.43 -20.82 25.50
CA GLY A 185 2.49 -21.66 26.07
C GLY A 185 2.82 -21.36 27.53
N GLN A 186 2.43 -20.18 28.04
CA GLN A 186 2.50 -19.81 29.47
C GLN A 186 1.22 -20.14 30.24
N ASN A 187 0.38 -21.05 29.73
CA ASN A 187 -0.91 -21.46 30.31
C ASN A 187 -1.95 -20.32 30.46
N LEU A 188 -1.82 -19.25 29.69
CA LEU A 188 -2.86 -18.21 29.61
C LEU A 188 -3.95 -18.62 28.60
N LYS A 189 -5.20 -18.28 28.89
CA LYS A 189 -6.31 -18.44 27.94
C LYS A 189 -6.27 -17.27 26.98
N VAL A 190 -5.93 -17.52 25.71
CA VAL A 190 -5.72 -16.45 24.73
C VAL A 190 -6.55 -16.72 23.48
N GLN A 191 -7.10 -15.65 22.91
CA GLN A 191 -7.65 -15.62 21.56
C GLN A 191 -6.99 -14.48 20.78
N LEU A 192 -6.76 -14.67 19.49
CA LEU A 192 -6.29 -13.66 18.57
C LEU A 192 -7.48 -13.03 17.84
N LEU A 193 -7.63 -11.72 17.90
CA LEU A 193 -8.65 -11.02 17.14
C LEU A 193 -8.34 -11.13 15.65
N LYS A 194 -9.34 -11.53 14.84
CA LYS A 194 -9.18 -11.70 13.39
C LYS A 194 -9.00 -10.39 12.61
N VAL A 195 -9.04 -9.26 13.29
CA VAL A 195 -8.77 -7.92 12.76
C VAL A 195 -7.77 -7.23 13.66
N GLY A 196 -6.90 -6.42 13.07
CA GLY A 196 -6.04 -5.53 13.82
C GLY A 196 -6.63 -4.14 13.97
N TRP A 197 -5.88 -3.28 14.64
CA TRP A 197 -6.24 -1.88 14.84
C TRP A 197 -6.51 -1.17 13.50
N ASN A 198 -5.71 -1.45 12.46
CA ASN A 198 -5.86 -0.79 11.17
C ASN A 198 -7.21 -1.09 10.50
N GLU A 199 -7.69 -2.33 10.58
CA GLU A 199 -8.98 -2.70 10.00
C GLU A 199 -10.14 -2.17 10.84
N ILE A 200 -10.00 -2.20 12.17
CA ILE A 200 -10.97 -1.59 13.10
C ILE A 200 -11.14 -0.11 12.79
N PHE A 201 -10.03 0.62 12.64
CA PHE A 201 -10.04 2.06 12.51
C PHE A 201 -10.40 2.53 11.09
N ASN A 202 -9.79 1.93 10.06
CA ASN A 202 -9.91 2.42 8.69
C ASN A 202 -10.96 1.68 7.86
N PHE A 203 -11.28 0.43 8.19
CA PHE A 203 -12.03 -0.48 7.31
C PHE A 203 -13.21 -1.15 8.00
N ARG A 204 -14.07 -0.35 8.66
CA ARG A 204 -15.24 -0.83 9.41
C ARG A 204 -16.17 -1.79 8.66
N HIS A 205 -16.31 -1.63 7.35
CA HIS A 205 -17.18 -2.45 6.50
C HIS A 205 -16.62 -3.86 6.22
N LEU A 206 -15.37 -4.16 6.61
CA LEU A 206 -14.76 -5.48 6.39
C LEU A 206 -15.08 -6.48 7.50
N TRP A 207 -15.56 -6.02 8.65
CA TRP A 207 -15.69 -6.87 9.84
C TRP A 207 -16.97 -6.66 10.64
N VAL A 208 -17.73 -5.61 10.34
CA VAL A 208 -19.08 -5.42 10.88
C VAL A 208 -20.08 -6.09 9.93
N PRO A 209 -21.05 -6.87 10.43
CA PRO A 209 -22.11 -7.43 9.60
C PRO A 209 -22.82 -6.34 8.78
N GLU A 210 -23.20 -6.66 7.55
CA GLU A 210 -23.80 -5.68 6.64
C GLU A 210 -25.07 -5.03 7.23
N SER A 211 -25.91 -5.83 7.90
CA SER A 211 -27.13 -5.37 8.58
C SER A 211 -26.86 -4.35 9.69
N GLU A 212 -25.67 -4.38 10.29
CA GLU A 212 -25.28 -3.57 11.44
C GLU A 212 -24.44 -2.35 11.06
N THR A 213 -23.84 -2.39 9.86
CA THR A 213 -22.86 -1.38 9.38
C THR A 213 -23.42 0.05 9.40
N LYS A 214 -24.72 0.22 9.14
CA LYS A 214 -25.39 1.53 9.14
C LYS A 214 -25.45 2.16 10.53
N ASN A 215 -25.65 1.34 11.56
CA ASN A 215 -25.86 1.79 12.94
C ASN A 215 -24.57 1.73 13.77
N PHE A 216 -23.54 1.04 13.27
CA PHE A 216 -22.28 0.89 13.97
C PHE A 216 -21.53 2.22 14.10
N ASN A 217 -21.31 2.63 15.35
CA ASN A 217 -20.53 3.81 15.70
C ASN A 217 -19.26 3.42 16.46
N LEU A 218 -18.12 3.49 15.78
CA LEU A 218 -16.81 3.12 16.34
C LEU A 218 -16.41 3.97 17.55
N ASP A 219 -16.82 5.24 17.60
CA ASP A 219 -16.44 6.16 18.69
C ASP A 219 -17.05 5.75 20.04
N GLN A 220 -18.07 4.88 20.03
CA GLN A 220 -18.58 4.27 21.26
C GLN A 220 -17.57 3.32 21.92
N PHE A 221 -16.62 2.79 21.14
CA PHE A 221 -15.67 1.77 21.56
C PHE A 221 -14.26 2.29 21.78
N ILE A 222 -13.95 3.52 21.35
CA ILE A 222 -12.60 4.08 21.40
C ILE A 222 -12.50 5.20 22.44
N GLU A 223 -11.36 5.26 23.12
CA GLU A 223 -10.90 6.32 24.04
C GLU A 223 -9.58 6.92 23.56
#